data_AF-A0A3C0G1V0-F1
#
_entry.id   AF-A0A3C0G1V0-F1
#
_cell.length_a   1.000
_cell.length_b   1.000
_cell.length_c   1.000
_cell.angle_alpha   90.00
_cell.angle_beta   90.00
_cell.angle_gamma   90.00
#
_symmetry.space_group_name_H-M   'P 1'
#
loop_
_entity.id
_entity.type
_entity.pdbx_description
1 polymer ?
#
loop_
_entity_poly.entity_id
_entity_poly.type
_entity_poly.pdbx_seq_one_letter_code
_entity_poly.pdbx_strand_id
1 'polypeptide(L)' 'VTYLVNSGTEAIEGALKLARRYTGRSEIIAAKSAYHGNTMGSLSLMDFEERKSVFRPLLPDVYHIKFNNEKDLEKIT' A
#
# COMPACT_ATOMS: atom_id res chain seq x y z
N VAL A 1 -1.21 -22.67 -1.37
CA VAL A 1 -1.56 -22.51 0.06
C VAL A 1 -2.13 -21.12 0.23
N THR A 2 -3.21 -20.96 1.02
CA THR A 2 -3.85 -19.66 1.28
C THR A 2 -3.50 -19.21 2.70
N TYR A 3 -3.13 -17.93 2.86
CA TYR A 3 -2.89 -17.33 4.16
C TYR A 3 -4.19 -16.68 4.68
N LEU A 4 -4.83 -17.31 5.68
CA LEU A 4 -6.09 -16.84 6.26
C LEU A 4 -5.81 -15.93 7.47
N VAL A 5 -6.57 -14.83 7.57
CA VAL A 5 -6.41 -13.78 8.59
C VAL A 5 -7.77 -13.28 9.06
N ASN A 6 -7.79 -12.42 10.08
CA ASN A 6 -9.01 -12.02 10.79
C ASN A 6 -9.61 -10.71 10.26
N SER A 7 -8.93 -10.01 9.35
CA SER A 7 -9.36 -8.71 8.86
C SER A 7 -8.78 -8.38 7.48
N GLY A 8 -9.39 -7.40 6.81
CA GLY A 8 -8.88 -6.90 5.53
C GLY A 8 -7.51 -6.23 5.63
N THR A 9 -7.25 -5.52 6.73
CA THR A 9 -5.94 -4.84 6.94
C THR A 9 -4.82 -5.87 7.13
N GLU A 10 -5.06 -6.97 7.85
CA GLU A 10 -4.08 -8.07 7.94
C GLU A 10 -3.84 -8.76 6.58
N ALA A 11 -4.86 -8.84 5.73
CA ALA A 11 -4.70 -9.41 4.39
C ALA A 11 -3.79 -8.54 3.53
N ILE A 12 -3.92 -7.21 3.64
CA ILE A 12 -3.03 -6.25 2.97
C ILE A 12 -1.60 -6.32 3.55
N GLU A 13 -1.42 -6.40 4.87
CA GLU A 13 -0.10 -6.59 5.49
C GLU A 13 0.58 -7.88 4.97
N GLY A 14 -0.20 -8.96 4.86
CA GLY A 14 0.26 -10.22 4.26
C GLY A 14 0.69 -10.05 2.80
N ALA A 15 -0.12 -9.35 2.00
CA ALA A 15 0.19 -9.06 0.60
C ALA A 15 1.45 -8.18 0.43
N LEU A 16 1.60 -7.14 1.25
CA LEU A 16 2.79 -6.27 1.25
C LEU A 16 4.05 -7.07 1.57
N LYS A 17 4.01 -7.89 2.62
CA LYS A 17 5.14 -8.75 3.01
C LYS A 17 5.47 -9.75 1.92
N LEU A 18 4.47 -10.38 1.32
CA LEU A 18 4.66 -11.35 0.24
C LEU A 18 5.31 -10.69 -0.98
N ALA A 19 4.77 -9.56 -1.44
CA ALA A 19 5.28 -8.82 -2.59
C ALA A 19 6.75 -8.45 -2.38
N ARG A 20 7.08 -7.76 -1.28
CA ARG A 20 8.46 -7.34 -0.98
C ARG A 20 9.41 -8.52 -0.81
N ARG A 21 8.98 -9.60 -0.13
CA ARG A 21 9.82 -10.79 0.11
C ARG A 21 10.10 -11.56 -1.17
N TYR A 22 9.14 -11.63 -2.09
CA TYR A 22 9.25 -12.37 -3.34
C TYR A 22 10.04 -11.59 -4.39
N THR A 23 9.73 -10.30 -4.58
CA THR A 23 10.38 -9.47 -5.60
C THR A 23 11.74 -8.93 -5.16
N GLY A 24 11.98 -8.82 -3.85
CA GLY A 24 13.13 -8.11 -3.30
C GLY A 24 13.08 -6.59 -3.47
N ARG A 25 11.98 -6.05 -4.00
CA ARG A 25 11.77 -4.61 -4.23
C ARG A 25 11.03 -3.98 -3.05
N SER A 26 11.45 -2.79 -2.66
CA SER A 26 10.83 -2.05 -1.57
C SER A 26 9.64 -1.20 -2.03
N GLU A 27 9.66 -0.75 -3.29
CA GLU A 27 8.67 0.14 -3.90
C GLU A 27 7.29 -0.50 -3.99
N ILE A 28 6.25 0.25 -3.59
CA ILE A 28 4.85 -0.10 -3.75
C ILE A 28 4.10 1.09 -4.35
N ILE A 29 3.29 0.83 -5.37
CA ILE A 29 2.41 1.82 -5.99
C ILE A 29 0.97 1.54 -5.57
N ALA A 30 0.31 2.55 -5.01
CA ALA A 30 -1.10 2.53 -4.66
C ALA A 30 -1.90 3.53 -5.51
N ALA A 31 -3.20 3.34 -5.64
CA ALA A 31 -4.06 4.34 -6.27
C ALA A 31 -4.40 5.45 -5.27
N LYS A 32 -4.47 6.70 -5.76
CA LYS A 32 -5.03 7.82 -4.99
C LYS A 32 -6.48 7.53 -4.58
N SER A 33 -6.86 8.00 -3.39
CA SER A 33 -8.17 7.80 -2.77
C SER A 33 -8.54 6.34 -2.48
N ALA A 34 -7.58 5.42 -2.52
CA ALA A 34 -7.79 4.02 -2.13
C ALA A 34 -7.77 3.84 -0.60
N TYR A 35 -8.52 2.84 -0.11
CA TYR A 35 -8.56 2.46 1.29
C TYR A 35 -8.07 1.03 1.47
N HIS A 36 -7.04 0.85 2.31
CA HIS A 36 -6.38 -0.45 2.52
C HIS A 36 -6.36 -0.91 3.99
N GLY A 37 -7.01 -0.15 4.87
CA GLY A 37 -7.01 -0.38 6.32
C GLY A 37 -6.13 0.60 7.09
N ASN A 38 -6.13 0.48 8.41
CA ASN A 38 -5.50 1.46 9.32
C ASN A 38 -4.29 0.89 10.10
N THR A 39 -3.87 -0.35 9.86
CA THR A 39 -2.56 -0.80 10.39
C THR A 39 -1.43 -0.06 9.68
N MET A 40 -0.25 0.06 10.30
CA MET A 40 0.83 0.91 9.77
C MET A 40 1.19 0.60 8.31
N GLY A 41 1.27 -0.67 7.91
CA GLY A 41 1.57 -1.04 6.52
C GLY A 41 0.45 -0.65 5.56
N SER A 42 -0.79 -1.03 5.87
CA SER A 42 -1.98 -0.67 5.10
C SER A 42 -2.21 0.84 4.97
N LEU A 43 -2.08 1.59 6.07
CA LEU A 43 -2.26 3.03 6.13
C LEU A 43 -1.21 3.75 5.28
N SER A 44 -0.01 3.18 5.16
CA SER A 44 1.06 3.71 4.31
C SER A 44 0.62 3.82 2.84
N LEU A 45 -0.26 2.92 2.39
CA LEU A 45 -0.77 2.88 1.02
C LEU A 45 -1.83 3.95 0.72
N MET A 46 -2.43 4.55 1.75
CA MET A 46 -3.47 5.56 1.56
C MET A 46 -2.86 6.93 1.21
N ASP A 47 -3.66 7.88 0.72
CA ASP A 47 -3.29 9.29 0.52
C ASP A 47 -4.18 10.27 1.33
N PHE A 48 -4.98 9.74 2.26
CA PHE A 48 -5.86 10.54 3.09
C PHE A 48 -5.13 11.15 4.31
N GLU A 49 -4.70 12.40 4.15
CA GLU A 49 -3.81 13.11 5.07
C GLU A 49 -4.33 13.25 6.51
N GLU A 50 -5.64 13.46 6.68
CA GLU A 50 -6.24 13.60 8.00
C GLU A 50 -5.98 12.37 8.87
N ARG A 51 -6.08 11.16 8.27
CA ARG A 51 -5.75 9.91 8.98
C ARG A 51 -4.25 9.67 9.07
N LYS A 52 -3.48 9.98 8.04
CA LYS A 52 -2.05 9.62 7.97
C LYS A 52 -1.17 10.50 8.85
N SER A 53 -1.48 11.79 8.93
CA SER A 53 -0.58 12.82 9.49
C SER A 53 -0.12 12.52 10.92
N VAL A 54 -1.01 12.00 11.77
CA VAL A 54 -0.75 11.71 13.18
C VAL A 54 0.11 10.45 13.41
N PHE A 55 0.31 9.60 12.39
CA PHE A 55 1.05 8.33 12.50
C PHE A 55 2.37 8.34 11.72
N ARG A 56 2.77 9.49 11.19
CA ARG A 56 4.05 9.61 10.48
C ARG A 56 5.24 9.41 11.44
N PRO A 57 6.36 8.82 10.96
CA PRO A 57 6.59 8.33 9.61
C PRO A 57 5.90 6.97 9.33
N LEU A 58 5.45 6.81 8.08
CA LEU A 58 4.86 5.59 7.55
C LEU A 58 5.90 4.80 6.72
N LEU A 59 5.53 3.65 6.14
CA LEU A 59 6.46 2.88 5.32
C LEU A 59 7.03 3.74 4.19
N PRO A 60 8.36 3.70 3.98
CA PRO A 60 9.00 4.38 2.85
C PRO A 60 8.67 3.68 1.53
N ASP A 61 9.02 4.33 0.43
CA ASP A 61 8.90 3.81 -0.94
C ASP A 61 7.46 3.48 -1.36
N VAL A 62 6.48 4.22 -0.83
CA VAL A 62 5.09 4.17 -1.28
C VAL A 62 4.78 5.38 -2.14
N TYR A 63 4.36 5.11 -3.38
CA TYR A 63 3.99 6.13 -4.36
C TYR A 63 2.54 5.97 -4.81
N HIS A 64 1.98 7.03 -5.42
CA HIS A 64 0.58 7.05 -5.81
C HIS A 64 0.37 7.36 -7.30
N ILE A 65 -0.45 6.53 -7.95
CA ILE A 65 -1.00 6.77 -9.29
C ILE A 65 -2.44 7.26 -9.21
N LYS A 66 -2.92 7.98 -10.22
CA LYS A 66 -4.34 8.29 -10.35
C LYS A 66 -5.08 7.05 -10.87
N PHE A 67 -6.16 6.69 -10.19
CA PHE A 67 -7.05 5.62 -10.64
C PHE A 67 -7.58 5.92 -12.05
N ASN A 68 -7.62 4.90 -12.92
CA ASN A 68 -8.05 5.01 -14.33
C ASN A 68 -7.27 6.03 -15.20
N ASN A 69 -6.04 6.36 -14.85
CA ASN A 69 -5.15 7.13 -15.72
C ASN A 69 -4.09 6.23 -16.34
N GLU A 70 -4.27 5.84 -17.60
CA GLU A 70 -3.34 4.94 -18.31
C GLU A 70 -1.91 5.48 -18.38
N LYS A 71 -1.74 6.79 -18.52
CA LYS A 71 -0.40 7.42 -18.54
C LYS A 71 0.37 7.20 -17.24
N ASP A 72 -0.33 7.06 -16.12
CA ASP A 72 0.32 6.83 -14.84
C ASP A 72 0.89 5.41 -14.71
N LEU A 73 0.53 4.48 -15.61
CA LEU A 73 1.12 3.13 -15.64
C LEU A 73 2.60 3.16 -16.02
N GLU A 74 3.06 4.19 -16.74
CA GLU A 74 4.48 4.39 -17.09
C GLU A 74 5.36 4.65 -15.85
N LYS A 75 4.76 4.92 -14.69
CA LYS A 75 5.47 5.12 -13.41
C LYS A 75 5.82 3.81 -12.70
N ILE A 76 5.35 2.66 -13.20
CA ILE A 76 5.62 1.35 -12.62
C ILE A 76 6.99 0.86 -13.11
N THR A 77 7.91 0.60 -12.16
CA THR A 77 9.31 0.19 -12.35
C THR A 77 9.55 -1.29 -12.02
#